data_AF-A0A8T4I875-F1
#
_entry.id   AF-A0A8T4I875-F1
#
_cell.length_a   1.000
_cell.length_b   1.000
_cell.length_c   1.000
_cell.angle_alpha   90.00
_cell.angle_beta   90.00
_cell.angle_gamma   90.00
#
_symmetry.space_group_name_H-M   'P 1'
#
loop_
_entity.id
_entity.type
_entity.pdbx_description
1 polymer ?
#
loop_
_entity_poly.entity_id
_entity_poly.type
_entity_poly.pdbx_seq_one_letter_code
_entity_poly.pdbx_strand_id
1 'polypeptide(L)' 'VALWFAASKTDQEAKGEETFIPAWDDPLLDPVRATRAWLDVLPQLDVHDGAFIRALTREGRLQSRITAT' A
#
# COMPACT_ATOMS: atom_id res chain seq x y z
N VAL A 1 5.67 -29.86 9.56
CA VAL A 1 4.85 -29.22 8.50
C VAL A 1 5.65 -28.05 7.97
N ALA A 2 5.99 -28.04 6.67
CA ALA A 2 6.76 -26.95 6.08
C ALA A 2 5.81 -25.77 5.78
N LEU A 3 6.11 -24.60 6.36
CA LEU A 3 5.38 -23.37 6.13
C LEU A 3 6.02 -22.66 4.92
N TRP A 4 5.30 -22.55 3.82
CA TRP A 4 5.76 -21.82 2.65
C TRP A 4 5.22 -20.39 2.71
N PHE A 5 6.09 -19.43 2.94
CA PHE A 5 5.78 -18.01 2.81
C PHE A 5 6.52 -17.46 1.58
N ALA A 6 5.81 -16.71 0.74
CA ALA A 6 6.39 -16.04 -0.41
C ALA A 6 7.18 -14.80 0.06
N ALA A 7 8.31 -15.00 0.72
CA ALA A 7 9.27 -13.92 0.92
C ALA A 7 9.87 -13.55 -0.44
N SER A 8 9.98 -12.25 -0.73
CA SER A 8 10.75 -11.78 -1.88
C SER A 8 12.13 -12.45 -1.85
N LYS A 9 12.58 -13.00 -2.99
CA LYS A 9 13.87 -13.69 -3.07
C LYS A 9 15.03 -12.81 -2.56
N THR A 10 14.88 -11.49 -2.65
CA THR A 10 15.88 -10.49 -2.23
C THR A 10 15.71 -9.98 -0.80
N ASP A 11 14.56 -10.16 -0.15
CA ASP A 11 14.33 -9.74 1.24
C ASP A 11 13.91 -10.93 2.11
N GLN A 12 14.87 -11.83 2.34
CA GLN A 12 14.67 -13.03 3.16
C GLN A 12 14.50 -12.70 4.66
N GLU A 13 14.95 -11.53 5.08
CA GLU A 13 14.86 -11.07 6.47
C GLU A 13 13.61 -10.21 6.73
N ALA A 14 12.80 -9.97 5.68
CA ALA A 14 11.61 -9.13 5.72
C ALA A 14 11.89 -7.74 6.33
N LYS A 15 13.08 -7.19 6.09
CA LYS A 15 13.49 -5.89 6.64
C LYS A 15 12.69 -4.75 6.03
N GLY A 16 12.25 -4.91 4.78
CA GLY A 16 11.72 -3.81 3.98
C GLY A 16 12.81 -2.78 3.64
N GLU A 17 12.58 -2.02 2.59
CA GLU A 17 13.41 -0.86 2.25
C GLU A 17 12.54 0.38 2.31
N GLU A 18 13.00 1.39 3.06
CA GLU A 18 12.37 2.70 3.03
C GLU A 18 12.94 3.46 1.83
N THR A 19 12.04 3.89 0.94
CA THR A 19 12.41 4.68 -0.23
C THR A 19 11.51 5.90 -0.35
N PHE A 20 12.09 7.00 -0.82
CA PHE A 20 11.38 8.24 -1.03
C PHE A 20 10.79 8.27 -2.45
N ILE A 21 9.49 8.56 -2.54
CA ILE A 21 8.83 8.82 -3.83
C ILE A 21 8.65 10.33 -3.99
N PRO A 22 9.39 10.99 -4.90
CA PRO A 22 9.31 12.43 -5.10
C PRO A 22 8.00 12.83 -5.77
N ALA A 23 7.46 13.98 -5.36
CA ALA A 23 6.51 14.73 -6.19
C ALA A 23 7.29 15.50 -7.27
N TRP A 24 6.66 15.71 -8.43
CA TRP A 24 7.26 16.44 -9.55
C TRP A 24 6.37 17.61 -9.99
N ASP A 25 6.98 18.61 -10.61
CA ASP A 25 6.26 19.79 -11.09
C ASP A 25 5.34 19.49 -12.28
N ASP A 26 5.73 18.56 -13.17
CA ASP A 26 4.90 18.12 -14.28
C ASP A 26 3.77 17.19 -13.78
N PRO A 27 2.50 17.60 -13.83
CA PRO A 27 1.39 16.83 -13.31
C PRO A 27 1.12 15.50 -14.04
N LEU A 28 1.66 15.32 -15.25
CA LEU A 28 1.55 14.08 -16.03
C LEU A 28 2.61 13.06 -15.63
N LEU A 29 3.71 13.51 -15.02
CA LEU A 29 4.78 12.65 -14.57
C LEU A 29 4.74 12.42 -13.05
N ASP A 30 4.14 13.32 -12.28
CA ASP A 30 4.10 13.24 -10.80
C ASP A 30 3.45 11.93 -10.29
N PRO A 31 4.23 10.99 -9.73
CA PRO A 31 3.71 9.71 -9.26
C PRO A 31 2.86 9.87 -8.00
N VAL A 32 3.13 10.88 -7.17
CA VAL A 32 2.38 11.15 -5.94
C VAL A 32 0.98 11.63 -6.31
N ARG A 33 0.89 12.58 -7.26
CA ARG A 33 -0.39 13.07 -7.77
C ARG A 33 -1.19 11.95 -8.44
N ALA A 34 -0.57 11.17 -9.30
CA ALA A 34 -1.24 10.05 -9.99
C ALA A 34 -1.81 9.03 -8.99
N THR A 35 -1.03 8.65 -7.99
CA THR A 35 -1.46 7.69 -6.96
C THR A 35 -2.62 8.23 -6.13
N ARG A 36 -2.56 9.51 -5.70
CA ARG A 36 -3.67 10.14 -4.95
C ARG A 36 -4.95 10.20 -5.77
N ALA A 37 -4.86 10.64 -7.03
CA ALA A 37 -6.02 10.70 -7.92
C ALA A 37 -6.66 9.32 -8.13
N TRP A 38 -5.84 8.27 -8.27
CA TRP A 38 -6.35 6.90 -8.35
C TRP A 38 -7.07 6.47 -7.07
N LEU A 39 -6.49 6.74 -5.90
CA LEU A 39 -7.12 6.43 -4.61
C LEU A 39 -8.45 7.17 -4.42
N ASP A 40 -8.57 8.42 -4.91
CA ASP A 40 -9.80 9.22 -4.84
C ASP A 40 -10.92 8.69 -5.76
N VAL A 41 -10.57 7.95 -6.81
CA VAL A 41 -11.54 7.32 -7.74
C VAL A 41 -12.13 6.04 -7.15
N LEU A 42 -11.40 5.30 -6.31
CA LEU A 42 -11.87 4.01 -5.78
C LEU A 42 -13.22 4.11 -5.02
N PRO A 43 -13.43 5.09 -4.11
CA PRO A 43 -14.73 5.27 -3.46
C PRO A 43 -15.86 5.63 -4.43
N GLN A 44 -15.55 6.35 -5.51
CA GLN A 44 -16.54 6.72 -6.54
C GLN A 44 -17.01 5.49 -7.34
N LEU A 45 -16.20 4.42 -7.33
CA LEU A 45 -16.51 3.14 -7.95
C LEU A 45 -17.03 2.09 -6.94
N ASP A 46 -17.42 2.52 -5.72
CA ASP A 46 -17.88 1.64 -4.62
C ASP A 46 -16.82 0.61 -4.17
N VAL A 47 -15.53 0.93 -4.38
CA VAL A 47 -14.40 0.09 -3.95
C VAL A 47 -13.89 0.59 -2.60
N HIS A 48 -14.22 -0.16 -1.55
CA HIS A 48 -13.92 0.20 -0.16
C HIS A 48 -13.02 -0.80 0.58
N ASP A 49 -12.74 -1.96 0.00
CA ASP A 49 -11.88 -2.98 0.59
C ASP A 49 -10.85 -3.55 -0.41
N GLY A 50 -10.09 -4.54 0.04
CA GLY A 50 -9.13 -5.25 -0.79
C GLY A 50 -7.69 -4.94 -0.43
N ALA A 51 -6.77 -5.57 -1.17
CA ALA A 51 -5.36 -5.66 -0.76
C ALA A 51 -4.69 -4.31 -0.48
N PHE A 52 -5.05 -3.29 -1.26
CA PHE A 52 -4.51 -1.93 -1.23
C PHE A 52 -5.18 -0.99 -0.21
N ILE A 53 -6.39 -1.33 0.27
CA ILE A 53 -7.18 -0.52 1.21
C ILE A 53 -7.08 -1.11 2.63
N ARG A 54 -6.06 -1.92 2.89
CA ARG A 54 -5.75 -2.42 4.24
C ARG A 54 -4.81 -1.47 4.95
N ALA A 55 -5.10 -1.20 6.21
CA ALA A 55 -4.16 -0.56 7.12
C ALA A 55 -3.41 -1.63 7.92
N LEU A 56 -2.15 -1.34 8.23
CA LEU A 56 -1.39 -2.10 9.21
C LEU A 56 -1.57 -1.43 10.57
N THR A 57 -2.21 -2.11 11.52
CA THR A 57 -2.34 -1.57 12.87
C THR A 57 -0.98 -1.56 13.58
N ARG A 58 -0.90 -0.83 14.70
CA ARG A 58 0.30 -0.78 15.54
C ARG A 58 0.72 -2.17 16.02
N GLU A 59 -0.22 -3.11 16.17
CA GLU A 59 0.02 -4.50 16.57
C GLU A 59 0.42 -5.40 15.38
N GLY A 60 0.63 -4.83 14.20
CA GLY A 60 1.06 -5.56 13.01
C GLY A 60 -0.05 -6.38 12.35
N ARG A 61 -1.33 -6.06 12.60
CA ARG A 61 -2.47 -6.74 11.98
C ARG A 61 -2.96 -5.97 10.77
N LEU A 62 -3.23 -6.67 9.67
CA LEU A 62 -3.93 -6.06 8.55
C LEU A 62 -5.41 -5.93 8.89
N GLN A 63 -5.95 -4.73 8.76
CA GLN A 63 -7.37 -4.43 8.94
C GLN A 63 -7.89 -3.60 7.78
N SER A 64 -9.21 -3.58 7.57
CA SER A 64 -9.80 -2.60 6.65
C SER A 64 -9.44 -1.19 7.12
N ARG A 65 -8.98 -0.34 6.19
CA ARG A 65 -8.56 1.03 6.52
C ARG A 65 -9.69 1.88 7.09
N ILE A 66 -10.95 1.54 6.82
CA ILE A 66 -12.13 2.22 7.39
C ILE A 66 -12.29 1.92 8.89
N THR A 67 -11.81 0.77 9.36
CA THR A 67 -12.01 0.29 10.74
C THR A 67 -10.73 0.26 11.56
N ALA A 68 -9.57 0.45 10.92
CA ALA A 68 -8.29 0.44 11.60
C ALA A 68 -8.18 1.64 12.55
N THR A 69 -7.82 1.36 13.80
CA THR A 69 -7.60 2.34 14.88
C THR A 69 -6.11 2.42 15.21
#